data_AF-X1THY3-F1
#
_entry.id   AF-X1THY3-F1
#
_cell.length_a   1.000
_cell.length_b   1.000
_cell.length_c   1.000
_cell.angle_alpha   90.00
_cell.angle_beta   90.00
_cell.angle_gamma   90.00
#
_symmetry.space_group_name_H-M   'P 1'
#
loop_
_entity.id
_entity.type
_entity.pdbx_description
1 polymer ?
#
loop_
_entity_poly.entity_id
_entity_poly.type
_entity_poly.pdbx_seq_one_letter_code
_entity_poly.pdbx_strand_id
1 'polypeptide(L)'
;MKNNGQSIVGFGHKREKNDFYPTPPSTTRALMEREKFDGIVWECASGNGAMSKIIEQYNGCISSDIRKDKDIYGDKGADFLRTTRKVDNIITNPPYRLAEEFIYHALHCANKKVAMLLKLVFLEGIRRYDLFQNTPLKTVYVFCR
;
A
#
# COMPACT_ATOMS: atom_id res chain seq x y z
N MET A 1 10.69 -32.39 -28.67
CA MET A 1 9.71 -31.29 -28.59
C MET A 1 9.89 -30.58 -27.25
N LYS A 2 10.47 -29.37 -27.25
CA LYS A 2 10.67 -28.58 -26.02
C LYS A 2 9.50 -27.61 -25.89
N ASN A 3 8.79 -27.70 -24.78
CA ASN A 3 7.61 -26.93 -24.47
C ASN A 3 8.05 -25.53 -24.00
N ASN A 4 7.97 -24.53 -24.88
CA ASN A 4 8.27 -23.13 -24.54
C ASN A 4 7.01 -22.50 -23.93
N GLY A 5 6.81 -22.68 -22.63
CA GLY A 5 5.85 -21.89 -21.87
C GLY A 5 6.33 -20.43 -21.80
N GLN A 6 5.91 -19.61 -22.75
CA GLN A 6 6.06 -18.16 -22.67
C GLN A 6 5.23 -17.66 -21.48
N SER A 7 5.90 -17.11 -20.47
CA SER A 7 5.25 -16.44 -19.34
C SER A 7 4.58 -15.16 -19.84
N ILE A 8 3.25 -15.08 -19.69
CA ILE A 8 2.37 -14.00 -20.18
C ILE A 8 2.50 -12.68 -19.40
N VAL A 9 3.40 -12.60 -18.42
CA VAL A 9 3.60 -11.38 -17.62
C VAL A 9 4.85 -10.64 -18.08
N GLY A 10 4.62 -9.46 -18.68
CA GLY A 10 5.60 -8.62 -19.33
C GLY A 10 6.92 -8.46 -18.57
N PHE A 11 8.02 -8.80 -19.25
CA PHE A 11 9.37 -8.48 -18.82
C PHE A 11 9.81 -7.14 -19.40
N GLY A 12 10.31 -6.29 -18.52
CA GLY A 12 11.00 -5.07 -18.87
C GLY A 12 11.27 -4.21 -17.65
N HIS A 13 12.09 -4.71 -16.72
CA HIS A 13 13.06 -3.99 -15.87
C HIS A 13 13.52 -4.93 -14.74
N LYS A 14 14.80 -4.81 -14.35
CA LYS A 14 15.42 -5.49 -13.21
C LYS A 14 14.42 -5.56 -12.04
N ARG A 15 14.13 -6.75 -11.51
CA ARG A 15 13.35 -6.88 -10.27
C ARG A 15 14.08 -6.07 -9.19
N GLU A 16 13.49 -4.93 -8.80
CA GLU A 16 13.92 -4.13 -7.66
C GLU A 16 14.15 -5.08 -6.49
N LYS A 17 15.36 -5.06 -5.92
CA LYS A 17 15.85 -6.12 -5.02
C LYS A 17 15.04 -6.23 -3.72
N ASN A 18 14.14 -5.29 -3.45
CA ASN A 18 13.48 -5.06 -2.17
C ASN A 18 11.96 -4.80 -2.28
N ASP A 19 11.27 -5.30 -3.32
CA ASP A 19 9.82 -5.07 -3.52
C ASP A 19 9.39 -3.58 -3.61
N PHE A 20 10.34 -2.67 -3.85
CA PHE A 20 10.06 -1.23 -3.93
C PHE A 20 9.42 -0.89 -5.27
N TYR A 21 8.15 -0.51 -5.25
CA TYR A 21 7.47 0.12 -6.39
C TYR A 21 7.27 1.60 -6.08
N PRO A 22 7.88 2.52 -6.84
CA PRO A 22 7.70 3.94 -6.58
C PRO A 22 6.22 4.32 -6.76
N THR A 23 5.61 4.85 -5.69
CA THR A 23 4.24 5.37 -5.73
C THR A 23 4.19 6.59 -6.64
N PRO A 24 3.37 6.57 -7.71
CA PRO A 24 3.16 7.73 -8.55
C PRO A 24 2.52 8.86 -7.74
N PRO A 25 3.08 10.09 -7.73
CA PRO A 25 2.41 11.21 -7.07
C PRO A 25 0.99 11.45 -7.62
N SER A 26 0.79 11.22 -8.92
CA SER A 26 -0.52 11.32 -9.58
C SER A 26 -1.54 10.29 -9.08
N THR A 27 -1.10 9.09 -8.71
CA THR A 27 -1.99 8.03 -8.19
C THR A 27 -2.50 8.39 -6.81
N THR A 28 -1.62 8.84 -5.91
CA THR A 28 -2.04 9.30 -4.58
C THR A 28 -2.97 10.50 -4.70
N ARG A 29 -2.63 11.48 -5.55
CA ARG A 29 -3.49 12.65 -5.78
C ARG A 29 -4.88 12.25 -6.27
N ALA A 30 -4.95 11.38 -7.28
CA ALA A 30 -6.21 10.93 -7.83
C ALA A 30 -7.05 10.12 -6.82
N LEU A 31 -6.42 9.39 -5.89
CA LEU A 31 -7.13 8.77 -4.77
C LEU A 31 -7.73 9.83 -3.82
N MET A 32 -6.92 10.79 -3.37
CA MET A 32 -7.35 11.83 -2.43
C MET A 32 -8.46 12.72 -3.01
N GLU A 33 -8.48 12.93 -4.31
CA GLU A 33 -9.52 13.70 -5.01
C GLU A 33 -10.84 12.91 -5.17
N ARG A 34 -10.79 11.58 -5.22
CA ARG A 34 -11.96 10.71 -5.47
C ARG A 34 -12.61 10.17 -4.21
N GLU A 35 -11.80 9.84 -3.21
CA GLU A 35 -12.27 9.27 -1.94
C GLU A 35 -11.97 10.27 -0.81
N LYS A 36 -13.00 10.63 -0.05
CA LYS A 36 -12.84 11.52 1.11
C LYS A 36 -12.33 10.74 2.31
N PHE A 37 -11.28 11.23 2.95
CA PHE A 37 -10.77 10.68 4.21
C PHE A 37 -10.94 11.72 5.32
N ASP A 38 -11.63 11.36 6.40
CA ASP A 38 -11.84 12.27 7.53
C ASP A 38 -10.84 11.94 8.64
N GLY A 39 -10.06 12.93 9.08
CA GLY A 39 -9.08 12.80 10.15
C GLY A 39 -7.66 12.49 9.66
N ILE A 40 -6.86 11.88 10.53
CA ILE A 40 -5.43 11.61 10.28
C ILE A 40 -5.27 10.36 9.41
N VAL A 41 -4.34 10.42 8.48
CA VAL A 41 -3.91 9.28 7.67
C VAL A 41 -2.56 8.78 8.16
N TRP A 42 -2.38 7.46 8.22
CA TRP A 42 -1.07 6.84 8.44
C TRP A 42 -0.59 6.14 7.18
N GLU A 43 0.57 6.56 6.66
CA GLU A 43 1.35 5.80 5.69
C GLU A 43 2.44 4.99 6.43
N CYS A 44 2.15 3.71 6.66
CA CYS A 44 2.97 2.84 7.51
C CYS A 44 4.10 2.07 6.79
N ALA A 45 4.30 2.34 5.50
CA ALA A 45 5.43 1.87 4.68
C ALA A 45 5.93 3.04 3.82
N SER A 46 6.31 4.12 4.48
CA SER A 46 6.44 5.44 3.85
C SER A 46 7.58 5.58 2.84
N GLY A 47 8.62 4.73 2.92
CA GLY A 47 9.81 4.88 2.10
C GLY A 47 10.33 6.31 2.10
N ASN A 48 10.50 6.91 0.93
CA ASN A 48 10.98 8.30 0.78
C ASN A 48 9.88 9.38 0.91
N GLY A 49 8.67 9.00 1.32
CA GLY A 49 7.54 9.89 1.55
C GLY A 49 6.83 10.37 0.29
N ALA A 50 6.98 9.67 -0.85
CA ALA A 50 6.33 10.07 -2.10
C ALA A 50 4.79 10.16 -1.97
N MET A 51 4.18 9.25 -1.23
CA MET A 51 2.74 9.29 -0.93
C MET A 51 2.44 10.24 0.24
N SER A 52 3.24 10.23 1.31
CA SER A 52 3.06 11.08 2.51
C SER A 52 2.92 12.55 2.12
N LYS A 53 3.86 13.05 1.31
CA LYS A 53 3.92 14.46 0.88
C LYS A 53 2.70 14.90 0.09
N ILE A 54 1.99 13.97 -0.55
CA ILE A 54 0.74 14.26 -1.24
C ILE A 54 -0.42 14.20 -0.24
N ILE A 55 -0.47 13.19 0.63
CA ILE A 55 -1.51 13.06 1.67
C ILE A 55 -1.53 14.32 2.56
N GLU A 56 -0.36 14.84 2.94
CA GLU A 56 -0.20 16.06 3.74
C GLU A 56 -0.84 17.32 3.14
N GLN A 57 -1.12 17.32 1.84
CA GLN A 57 -1.82 18.42 1.16
C GLN A 57 -3.34 18.39 1.39
N TYR A 58 -3.88 17.25 1.85
CA TYR A 58 -5.32 17.02 2.03
C TYR A 58 -5.68 16.72 3.50
N ASN A 59 -4.81 16.01 4.22
CA ASN A 59 -5.04 15.52 5.58
C ASN A 59 -3.75 15.57 6.41
N GLY A 60 -3.86 15.52 7.74
CA GLY A 60 -2.71 15.23 8.58
C GLY A 60 -2.16 13.83 8.27
N CYS A 61 -0.84 13.70 8.15
CA CYS A 61 -0.17 12.44 7.83
C CYS A 61 0.81 12.04 8.94
N ILE A 62 0.70 10.80 9.41
CA ILE A 62 1.76 10.10 10.14
C ILE A 62 2.48 9.24 9.12
N SER A 63 3.80 9.21 9.15
CA SER A 63 4.61 8.43 8.21
C SER A 63 5.61 7.58 8.98
N SER A 64 5.71 6.30 8.62
CA SER A 64 6.66 5.40 9.26
C SER A 64 7.12 4.28 8.32
N ASP A 65 8.31 3.74 8.56
CA ASP A 65 8.84 2.59 7.84
C ASP A 65 9.66 1.68 8.78
N ILE A 66 9.65 0.37 8.53
CA ILE A 66 10.48 -0.60 9.25
C ILE A 66 11.97 -0.40 8.98
N ARG A 67 12.31 0.18 7.83
CA ARG A 67 13.68 0.53 7.48
C ARG A 67 14.20 1.67 8.35
N LYS A 68 15.51 1.68 8.53
CA LYS A 68 16.24 2.65 9.37
C LYS A 68 17.21 3.51 8.58
N ASP A 69 17.20 3.39 7.25
CA ASP A 69 18.11 4.13 6.40
C ASP A 69 17.80 5.64 6.36
N LYS A 70 18.75 6.43 5.87
CA LYS A 70 18.66 7.89 5.89
C LYS A 70 17.54 8.44 5.00
N ASP A 71 17.12 7.68 3.98
CA ASP A 71 16.16 8.11 2.97
C ASP A 71 14.70 7.94 3.42
N ILE A 72 14.48 7.33 4.59
CA ILE A 72 13.14 7.18 5.18
C ILE A 72 12.54 8.51 5.61
N TYR A 73 11.30 8.72 5.20
CA TYR A 73 10.44 9.84 5.58
C TYR A 73 9.55 9.47 6.78
N GLY A 74 9.65 10.24 7.86
CA GLY A 74 8.92 9.98 9.12
C GLY A 74 9.67 9.04 10.06
N ASP A 75 8.92 8.30 10.87
CA ASP A 75 9.44 7.43 11.93
C ASP A 75 10.21 6.22 11.35
N LYS A 76 11.45 6.03 11.82
CA LYS A 76 12.36 4.99 11.32
C LYS A 76 12.37 3.77 12.23
N GLY A 77 12.40 2.57 11.65
CA GLY A 77 12.44 1.32 12.41
C GLY A 77 11.11 0.95 13.06
N ALA A 78 10.02 1.55 12.63
CA ALA A 78 8.68 1.27 13.14
C ALA A 78 8.13 0.01 12.49
N ASP A 79 7.95 -1.04 13.28
CA ASP A 79 7.34 -2.29 12.80
C ASP A 79 5.81 -2.15 12.80
N PHE A 80 5.27 -1.90 11.61
CA PHE A 80 3.83 -1.77 11.42
C PHE A 80 3.08 -3.01 11.91
N LEU A 81 3.56 -4.23 11.63
CA LEU A 81 2.83 -5.46 11.97
C LEU A 81 2.84 -5.79 13.47
N ARG A 82 3.61 -5.04 14.27
CA ARG A 82 3.73 -5.23 15.72
C ARG A 82 3.19 -4.06 16.53
N THR A 83 2.73 -3.00 15.88
CA THR A 83 2.19 -1.83 16.57
C THR A 83 0.79 -2.10 17.14
N THR A 84 0.40 -1.31 18.12
CA THR A 84 -0.98 -1.26 18.64
C THR A 84 -1.64 0.09 18.40
N ARG A 85 -0.97 0.97 17.64
CA ARG A 85 -1.46 2.32 17.34
C ARG A 85 -2.80 2.26 16.61
N LYS A 86 -3.75 3.09 17.06
CA LYS A 86 -4.99 3.38 16.35
C LYS A 86 -4.89 4.71 15.61
N VAL A 87 -5.49 4.80 14.43
CA VAL A 87 -5.55 6.01 13.60
C VAL A 87 -6.88 6.07 12.87
N ASP A 88 -7.29 7.24 12.37
CA ASP A 88 -8.54 7.34 11.60
C ASP A 88 -8.44 6.52 10.31
N ASN A 89 -7.40 6.73 9.50
CA ASN A 89 -7.28 6.10 8.20
C ASN A 89 -5.86 5.58 7.95
N ILE A 90 -5.73 4.53 7.13
CA ILE A 90 -4.45 4.03 6.63
C ILE A 90 -4.47 4.08 5.11
N ILE A 91 -3.47 4.73 4.53
CA ILE A 91 -3.25 4.76 3.08
C ILE A 91 -1.78 4.39 2.87
N THR A 92 -1.50 3.28 2.20
CA THR A 92 -0.11 2.86 2.00
C THR A 92 0.08 2.02 0.73
N ASN A 93 1.33 1.94 0.28
CA ASN A 93 1.81 1.01 -0.74
C ASN A 93 2.69 -0.04 -0.04
N PRO A 94 2.09 -1.14 0.46
CA PRO A 94 2.80 -2.07 1.31
C PRO A 94 3.81 -2.91 0.50
N PRO A 95 4.83 -3.49 1.16
CA PRO A 95 5.69 -4.47 0.51
C PRO A 95 4.83 -5.64 -0.02
N TYR A 96 4.90 -5.91 -1.32
CA TYR A 96 3.95 -6.79 -2.02
C TYR A 96 3.83 -8.19 -1.40
N ARG A 97 4.94 -8.74 -0.90
CA ARG A 97 4.97 -10.06 -0.26
C ARG A 97 4.21 -10.14 1.06
N LEU A 98 4.03 -9.01 1.75
CA LEU A 98 3.35 -8.91 3.05
C LEU A 98 1.99 -8.19 2.93
N ALA A 99 1.47 -8.01 1.72
CA ALA A 99 0.27 -7.23 1.50
C ALA A 99 -0.97 -7.82 2.20
N GLU A 100 -1.06 -9.15 2.39
CA GLU A 100 -2.16 -9.77 3.14
C GLU A 100 -2.12 -9.35 4.62
N GLU A 101 -0.94 -9.51 5.21
CA GLU A 101 -0.65 -9.24 6.61
C GLU A 101 -0.85 -7.74 6.90
N PHE A 102 -0.40 -6.89 5.98
CA PHE A 102 -0.64 -5.45 6.07
C PHE A 102 -2.12 -5.10 6.00
N ILE A 103 -2.93 -5.75 5.16
CA ILE A 103 -4.37 -5.50 5.08
C ILE A 103 -5.05 -5.86 6.39
N TYR A 104 -4.83 -7.08 6.90
CA TYR A 104 -5.45 -7.50 8.17
C TYR A 104 -5.03 -6.60 9.32
N HIS A 105 -3.74 -6.25 9.41
CA HIS A 105 -3.26 -5.38 10.47
C HIS A 105 -3.77 -3.95 10.32
N ALA A 106 -3.86 -3.42 9.10
CA ALA A 106 -4.43 -2.10 8.85
C ALA A 106 -5.90 -2.03 9.23
N LEU A 107 -6.69 -3.07 8.93
CA LEU A 107 -8.09 -3.16 9.34
C LEU A 107 -8.24 -3.23 10.87
N HIS A 108 -7.25 -3.79 11.57
CA HIS A 108 -7.20 -3.70 13.02
C HIS A 108 -6.83 -2.29 13.50
N CYS A 109 -5.87 -1.60 12.89
CA CYS A 109 -5.37 -0.31 13.35
C CYS A 109 -6.26 0.90 12.97
N ALA A 110 -6.96 0.84 11.84
CA ALA A 110 -7.77 1.94 11.35
C ALA A 110 -9.16 1.96 12.01
N ASN A 111 -9.58 3.14 12.46
CA ASN A 111 -10.93 3.36 12.99
C ASN A 111 -11.95 3.63 11.88
N LYS A 112 -11.49 4.02 10.68
CA LYS A 112 -12.33 4.36 9.52
C LYS A 112 -11.88 3.57 8.30
N LYS A 113 -11.08 4.16 7.41
CA LYS A 113 -10.80 3.60 6.07
C LYS A 113 -9.39 3.06 5.96
N VAL A 114 -9.26 2.00 5.17
CA VAL A 114 -7.99 1.44 4.72
C VAL A 114 -7.97 1.48 3.20
N ALA A 115 -6.89 2.04 2.62
CA ALA A 115 -6.64 2.03 1.19
C ALA A 115 -5.23 1.49 0.91
N MET A 116 -5.14 0.47 0.06
CA MET A 116 -3.88 -0.15 -0.33
C MET A 116 -3.62 0.06 -1.81
N LEU A 117 -2.44 0.58 -2.15
CA LEU A 117 -1.97 0.61 -3.53
C LEU A 117 -1.33 -0.72 -3.89
N LEU A 118 -1.98 -1.51 -4.74
CA LEU A 118 -1.54 -2.85 -5.15
C LEU A 118 -1.71 -3.04 -6.66
N LYS A 119 -1.00 -4.04 -7.22
CA LYS A 119 -1.17 -4.43 -8.64
C LYS A 119 -2.51 -5.14 -8.83
N LEU A 120 -3.13 -5.03 -10.00
CA LEU A 120 -4.40 -5.72 -10.30
C LEU A 120 -4.32 -7.24 -10.14
N VAL A 121 -3.16 -7.84 -10.46
CA VAL A 121 -2.89 -9.28 -10.24
C VAL A 121 -2.97 -9.70 -8.76
N PHE A 122 -3.02 -8.75 -7.83
CA PHE A 122 -3.30 -9.04 -6.43
C PHE A 122 -4.71 -9.60 -6.25
N LEU A 123 -5.69 -9.23 -7.09
CA LEU A 123 -7.09 -9.60 -6.90
C LEU A 123 -7.41 -11.06 -7.28
N GLU A 124 -6.62 -11.66 -8.17
CA GLU A 124 -6.91 -12.97 -8.77
C GLU A 124 -6.32 -14.17 -8.01
N GLY A 125 -5.54 -13.92 -6.95
CA GLY A 125 -4.88 -15.00 -6.21
C GLY A 125 -5.88 -15.87 -5.46
N ILE A 126 -5.77 -17.21 -5.56
CA ILE A 126 -6.69 -18.14 -4.89
C ILE A 126 -6.79 -17.90 -3.37
N ARG A 127 -5.67 -17.57 -2.72
CA ARG A 127 -5.62 -17.22 -1.29
C ARG A 127 -6.40 -15.95 -0.93
N ARG A 128 -6.69 -15.10 -1.91
CA ARG A 128 -7.41 -13.84 -1.74
C ARG A 128 -8.91 -14.03 -1.66
N TYR A 129 -9.39 -15.21 -2.03
CA TYR A 129 -10.80 -15.57 -1.83
C TYR A 129 -11.19 -15.37 -0.36
N ASP A 130 -10.47 -16.01 0.57
CA ASP A 130 -10.76 -15.91 2.00
C ASP A 130 -10.57 -14.47 2.52
N LEU A 131 -9.57 -13.75 2.03
CA LEU A 131 -9.36 -12.34 2.36
C LEU A 131 -10.63 -11.54 2.04
N PHE A 132 -11.10 -11.57 0.79
CA PHE A 132 -12.23 -10.75 0.37
C PHE A 132 -13.59 -11.27 0.85
N GLN A 133 -13.70 -12.55 1.22
CA GLN A 133 -14.90 -13.04 1.92
C GLN A 133 -15.04 -12.42 3.31
N ASN A 134 -13.93 -12.30 4.05
CA ASN A 134 -13.93 -11.76 5.41
C ASN A 134 -13.79 -10.23 5.46
N THR A 135 -13.16 -9.63 4.44
CA THR A 135 -12.90 -8.20 4.35
C THR A 135 -13.27 -7.70 2.94
N PRO A 136 -14.57 -7.69 2.60
CA PRO A 136 -15.01 -7.35 1.26
C PRO A 136 -14.57 -5.95 0.86
N LEU A 137 -14.08 -5.83 -0.37
CA LEU A 137 -13.68 -4.56 -0.94
C LEU A 137 -14.90 -3.67 -1.12
N LYS A 138 -14.83 -2.45 -0.59
CA LYS A 138 -15.85 -1.43 -0.83
C LYS A 138 -15.74 -0.84 -2.23
N THR A 139 -14.52 -0.52 -2.66
CA THR A 139 -14.24 0.16 -3.93
C THR A 139 -12.89 -0.28 -4.48
N VAL A 140 -12.78 -0.43 -5.81
CA VAL A 140 -11.52 -0.63 -6.51
C VAL A 140 -11.32 0.54 -7.48
N TYR A 141 -10.27 1.32 -7.26
CA TYR A 141 -9.85 2.38 -8.20
C TYR A 141 -8.73 1.87 -9.09
N VAL A 142 -8.94 1.95 -10.42
CA VAL A 142 -7.93 1.61 -11.42
C VAL A 142 -7.43 2.89 -12.06
N PHE A 143 -6.14 3.15 -11.94
CA PHE A 143 -5.49 4.33 -12.51
C PHE A 143 -4.62 3.90 -13.70
N CYS A 144 -4.91 4.45 -14.87
CA CYS A 144 -4.06 4.34 -16.05
C CYS A 144 -3.02 5.46 -16.06
N ARG A 145 -1.90 5.21 -16.74
CA ARG A 145 -0.88 6.21 -17.06
C ARG A 145 -0.71 6.30 -18.56
#